data_AF-A0A529CAS8-F1
#
_entry.id   AF-A0A529CAS8-F1
#
_cell.length_a   1.000
_cell.length_b   1.000
_cell.length_c   1.000
_cell.angle_alpha   90.00
_cell.angle_beta   90.00
_cell.angle_gamma   90.00
#
_symmetry.space_group_name_H-M   'P 1'
#
loop_
_entity.id
_entity.type
_entity.pdbx_description
1 polymer ?
#
loop_
_entity_poly.entity_id
_entity_poly.type
_entity_poly.pdbx_seq_one_letter_code
_entity_poly.pdbx_strand_id
1 'polypeptide(L)'
;MDWGARIFRWFFRAMRPIGESGNVATIFALSLPIVVGGAGLGIETSYWYYSSLKLQAVADAAAYAGALEKVSGSDTPKIVSAATASATTNGWGPSAGTIEVFSPPSAGPNVGKKAVEVVVHQNLDRFFTSIFTQNAVGAQARAVALITDASKACILTVDPSASKAALFSGSSTTKLTGCSVMSNSIAPDAIKLQGSASLDVDCLISAGGVSLSNVVKTVCASLITQALPAADPFADLPAPPATNPCQNGNQSTLQPGTYCKGLSLSGNVTLSPGIYVIEGGDFKASSNANIYGEGVVIYLAGTSGVSMNGTATVKLSAPTSGTYSGVLFYGDRANLAGSNTFNGTADSLLTGALYFPTQGVNYLGNFSGKGGCTQVVASTVQWSGNANIIQDCTSLGMRDIPATQTVQLVE
;
A
#
# COMPACT_ATOMS: atom_id res chain seq x y z
N MET A 1 32.02 -25.37 42.96
CA MET A 1 32.50 -26.54 43.70
C MET A 1 32.30 -26.27 45.18
N ASP A 2 31.20 -26.74 45.79
CA ASP A 2 31.11 -27.06 47.24
C ASP A 2 29.71 -27.47 47.78
N TRP A 3 28.74 -27.79 46.92
CA TRP A 3 27.39 -28.18 47.38
C TRP A 3 27.04 -29.66 47.22
N GLY A 4 27.88 -30.45 46.54
CA GLY A 4 27.62 -31.87 46.26
C GLY A 4 28.10 -32.84 47.35
N ALA A 5 28.94 -32.40 48.29
CA ALA A 5 29.66 -33.31 49.19
C ALA A 5 28.88 -33.72 50.47
N ARG A 6 27.78 -33.04 50.80
CA ARG A 6 27.02 -33.30 52.05
C ARG A 6 25.86 -34.28 51.90
N ILE A 7 25.28 -34.41 50.71
CA ILE A 7 24.16 -35.35 50.46
C ILE A 7 24.68 -36.80 50.33
N PHE A 8 25.90 -36.99 49.84
CA PHE A 8 26.46 -38.32 49.57
C PHE A 8 26.86 -39.10 50.84
N ARG A 9 27.11 -38.43 51.96
CA ARG A 9 27.55 -39.07 53.22
C ARG A 9 26.43 -39.64 54.09
N TRP A 10 25.16 -39.30 53.83
CA TRP A 10 24.04 -39.85 54.59
C TRP A 10 23.51 -41.17 54.00
N PHE A 11 23.66 -41.37 52.68
CA PHE A 11 23.17 -42.56 51.98
C PHE A 11 23.92 -43.87 52.31
N PHE A 12 25.17 -43.80 52.77
CA PHE A 12 26.01 -45.01 52.96
C PHE A 12 25.99 -45.63 54.37
N ARG A 13 25.22 -45.08 55.32
CA ARG A 13 25.24 -45.58 56.73
C ARG A 13 24.12 -46.58 57.08
N ALA A 14 23.36 -47.05 56.09
CA ALA A 14 22.23 -47.97 56.31
C ALA A 14 22.26 -49.21 55.39
N MET A 15 23.43 -49.80 55.13
CA MET A 15 23.52 -51.13 54.51
C MET A 15 23.85 -52.20 55.56
N ARG A 16 22.82 -52.96 55.97
CA ARG A 16 22.93 -54.29 56.60
C ARG A 16 22.41 -55.34 55.60
N PRO A 17 22.93 -56.59 55.61
CA PRO A 17 22.76 -57.49 54.48
C PRO A 17 21.45 -58.31 54.49
N ILE A 18 20.79 -58.26 53.33
CA ILE A 18 20.21 -59.32 52.48
C ILE A 18 19.03 -60.16 53.01
N GLY A 19 17.86 -59.92 52.42
CA GLY A 19 16.98 -60.97 51.90
C GLY A 19 16.90 -60.85 50.36
N GLU A 20 16.59 -61.93 49.65
CA GLU A 20 16.56 -62.00 48.17
C GLU A 20 15.55 -61.03 47.49
N SER A 21 14.75 -60.31 48.28
CA SER A 21 13.90 -59.19 47.86
C SER A 21 14.63 -57.85 47.67
N GLY A 22 15.91 -57.74 48.06
CA GLY A 22 16.69 -56.49 47.99
C GLY A 22 17.24 -56.13 46.60
N ASN A 23 17.41 -57.10 45.71
CA ASN A 23 18.01 -56.85 44.39
C ASN A 23 17.08 -56.01 43.49
N VAL A 24 15.77 -56.26 43.58
CA VAL A 24 14.74 -55.48 42.85
C VAL A 24 14.72 -54.03 43.33
N ALA A 25 14.84 -53.79 44.64
CA ALA A 25 14.83 -52.43 45.19
C ALA A 25 16.06 -51.62 44.73
N THR A 26 17.25 -52.23 44.67
CA THR A 26 18.47 -51.56 44.20
C THR A 26 18.43 -51.28 42.70
N ILE A 27 17.98 -52.24 41.88
CA ILE A 27 17.80 -52.04 40.43
C ILE A 27 16.75 -50.96 40.18
N PHE A 28 15.63 -51.00 40.89
CA PHE A 28 14.59 -49.97 40.81
C PHE A 28 15.15 -48.59 41.17
N ALA A 29 15.86 -48.46 42.30
CA ALA A 29 16.45 -47.20 42.74
C ALA A 29 17.47 -46.61 41.76
N LEU A 30 18.26 -47.46 41.07
CA LEU A 30 19.22 -47.01 40.07
C LEU A 30 18.59 -46.70 38.70
N SER A 31 17.50 -47.39 38.35
CA SER A 31 16.76 -47.16 37.09
C SER A 31 15.81 -45.97 37.16
N LEU A 32 15.30 -45.64 38.36
CA LEU A 32 14.29 -44.59 38.56
C LEU A 32 14.73 -43.20 38.05
N PRO A 33 15.97 -42.71 38.30
CA PRO A 33 16.44 -41.44 37.75
C PRO A 33 16.45 -41.41 36.21
N ILE A 34 16.73 -42.55 35.56
CA ILE A 34 16.75 -42.65 34.10
C ILE A 34 15.33 -42.55 33.55
N VAL A 35 14.38 -43.28 34.15
CA VAL A 35 12.98 -43.26 33.74
C VAL A 35 12.36 -41.88 33.98
N VAL A 36 12.58 -41.29 35.15
CA VAL A 36 12.06 -39.95 35.51
C VAL A 36 12.73 -38.87 34.66
N GLY A 37 14.04 -38.95 34.43
CA GLY A 37 14.77 -38.03 33.56
C GLY A 37 14.29 -38.09 32.11
N GLY A 38 14.07 -39.31 31.58
CA GLY A 38 13.51 -39.51 30.24
C GLY A 38 12.09 -38.97 30.10
N ALA A 39 11.21 -39.23 31.08
CA ALA A 39 9.86 -38.68 31.09
C ALA A 39 9.86 -37.14 31.18
N GLY A 40 10.72 -36.57 32.03
CA GLY A 40 10.88 -35.13 32.17
C GLY A 40 11.34 -34.46 30.87
N LEU A 41 12.33 -35.04 30.19
CA LEU A 41 12.78 -34.56 28.88
C LEU A 41 11.67 -34.66 27.82
N GLY A 42 10.89 -35.73 27.81
CA GLY A 42 9.76 -35.92 26.89
C GLY A 42 8.66 -34.88 27.06
N ILE A 43 8.26 -34.59 28.30
CA ILE A 43 7.27 -33.54 28.61
C ILE A 43 7.80 -32.16 28.19
N GLU A 44 9.06 -31.88 28.51
CA GLU A 44 9.65 -30.57 28.25
C GLU A 44 9.90 -30.30 26.76
N THR A 45 10.36 -31.30 26.01
CA THR A 45 10.48 -31.18 24.53
C THR A 45 9.11 -31.00 23.87
N SER A 46 8.07 -31.66 24.39
CA SER A 46 6.69 -31.45 23.94
C SER A 46 6.22 -30.02 24.22
N TYR A 47 6.56 -29.46 25.39
CA TYR A 47 6.28 -28.07 25.72
C TYR A 47 7.03 -27.08 24.80
N TRP A 48 8.31 -27.32 24.50
CA TRP A 48 9.05 -26.47 23.57
C TRP A 48 8.49 -26.52 22.16
N TYR A 49 8.10 -27.72 21.70
CA TYR A 49 7.47 -27.90 20.39
C TYR A 49 6.12 -27.17 20.32
N TYR A 50 5.26 -27.36 21.32
CA TYR A 50 3.99 -26.63 21.44
C TYR A 50 4.20 -25.11 21.45
N SER A 51 5.20 -24.63 22.20
CA SER A 51 5.53 -23.21 22.27
C SER A 51 6.03 -22.66 20.94
N SER A 52 6.78 -23.45 20.17
CA SER A 52 7.26 -23.08 18.83
C SER A 52 6.10 -22.97 17.83
N LEU A 53 5.13 -23.89 17.88
CA LEU A 53 3.91 -23.79 17.05
C LEU A 53 3.08 -22.55 17.40
N LYS A 54 2.92 -22.26 18.69
CA LYS A 54 2.25 -21.04 19.13
C LYS A 54 2.99 -19.79 18.66
N LEU A 55 4.32 -19.80 18.72
CA LEU A 55 5.15 -18.69 18.26
C LEU A 55 5.02 -18.46 16.74
N GLN A 56 4.88 -19.52 15.95
CA GLN A 56 4.59 -19.39 14.51
C GLN A 56 3.24 -18.73 14.26
N ALA A 57 2.18 -19.15 14.96
CA ALA A 57 0.86 -18.50 14.83
C ALA A 57 0.90 -17.01 15.20
N VAL A 58 1.73 -16.62 16.18
CA VAL A 58 1.97 -15.21 16.53
C VAL A 58 2.67 -14.49 15.37
N ALA A 59 3.74 -15.06 14.82
CA ALA A 59 4.47 -14.47 13.70
C ALA A 59 3.58 -14.28 12.47
N ASP A 60 2.79 -15.29 12.12
CA ASP A 60 1.83 -15.29 11.00
C ASP A 60 0.80 -14.16 11.16
N ALA A 61 0.16 -14.06 12.34
CA ALA A 61 -0.83 -13.03 12.62
C ALA A 61 -0.21 -11.62 12.63
N ALA A 62 1.04 -11.48 13.10
CA ALA A 62 1.75 -10.21 13.11
C ALA A 62 2.16 -9.77 11.69
N ALA A 63 2.68 -10.69 10.87
CA ALA A 63 3.03 -10.42 9.48
C ALA A 63 1.79 -10.03 8.66
N TYR A 64 0.69 -10.74 8.85
CA TYR A 64 -0.58 -10.42 8.20
C TYR A 64 -1.08 -9.02 8.59
N ALA A 65 -1.12 -8.69 9.88
CA ALA A 65 -1.55 -7.37 10.35
C ALA A 65 -0.67 -6.23 9.82
N GLY A 66 0.66 -6.41 9.85
CA GLY A 66 1.58 -5.43 9.25
C GLY A 66 1.38 -5.27 7.74
N ALA A 67 1.08 -6.36 7.02
CA ALA A 67 0.77 -6.29 5.60
C ALA A 67 -0.54 -5.54 5.30
N LEU A 68 -1.56 -5.62 6.16
CA LEU A 68 -2.78 -4.81 6.02
C LEU A 68 -2.51 -3.30 6.13
N GLU A 69 -1.65 -2.89 7.07
CA GLU A 69 -1.19 -1.51 7.18
C GLU A 69 -0.42 -1.08 5.92
N LYS A 70 0.45 -1.95 5.40
CA LYS A 70 1.20 -1.69 4.18
C LYS A 70 0.30 -1.55 2.94
N VAL A 71 -0.74 -2.39 2.82
CA VAL A 71 -1.79 -2.26 1.78
C VAL A 71 -2.46 -0.89 1.84
N SER A 72 -2.76 -0.43 3.06
CA SER A 72 -3.40 0.86 3.33
C SER A 72 -2.48 2.07 3.15
N GLY A 73 -1.20 1.85 2.82
CA GLY A 73 -0.22 2.92 2.61
C GLY A 73 0.35 3.53 3.89
N SER A 74 0.21 2.85 5.04
CA SER A 74 0.80 3.28 6.30
C SER A 74 2.33 3.29 6.24
N ASP A 75 2.93 4.16 7.05
CA ASP A 75 4.38 4.25 7.19
C ASP A 75 4.96 3.05 7.97
N THR A 76 6.29 2.90 7.92
CA THR A 76 6.97 1.79 8.59
C THR A 76 6.70 1.74 10.11
N PRO A 77 6.69 2.86 10.86
CA PRO A 77 6.32 2.83 12.27
C PRO A 77 4.91 2.28 12.54
N LYS A 78 3.90 2.65 11.76
CA LYS A 78 2.54 2.08 11.90
C LYS A 78 2.49 0.60 11.57
N ILE A 79 3.20 0.16 10.52
CA ILE A 79 3.32 -1.27 10.16
C ILE A 79 3.92 -2.05 11.34
N VAL A 80 5.03 -1.57 11.92
CA VAL A 80 5.69 -2.19 13.08
C VAL A 80 4.75 -2.21 14.29
N SER A 81 4.05 -1.11 14.53
CA SER A 81 3.07 -0.99 15.63
C SER A 81 1.93 -2.00 15.49
N ALA A 82 1.33 -2.14 14.30
CA ALA A 82 0.22 -3.07 14.08
C ALA A 82 0.68 -4.53 14.18
N ALA A 83 1.84 -4.88 13.60
CA ALA A 83 2.42 -6.21 13.74
C ALA A 83 2.70 -6.56 15.21
N THR A 84 3.29 -5.62 15.97
CA THR A 84 3.58 -5.80 17.40
C THR A 84 2.30 -5.91 18.22
N ALA A 85 1.29 -5.07 17.96
CA ALA A 85 0.00 -5.14 18.62
C ALA A 85 -0.67 -6.51 18.38
N SER A 86 -0.71 -6.97 17.13
CA SER A 86 -1.22 -8.30 16.77
C SER A 86 -0.47 -9.41 17.51
N ALA A 87 0.86 -9.35 17.58
CA ALA A 87 1.65 -10.32 18.33
C ALA A 87 1.28 -10.34 19.82
N THR A 88 1.09 -9.15 20.44
CA THR A 88 0.71 -9.05 21.85
C THR A 88 -0.68 -9.57 22.14
N THR A 89 -1.66 -9.30 21.26
CA THR A 89 -3.02 -9.84 21.38
C THR A 89 -3.03 -11.37 21.22
N ASN A 90 -2.09 -11.93 20.47
CA ASN A 90 -1.91 -13.39 20.32
C ASN A 90 -1.03 -14.02 21.42
N GLY A 91 -0.78 -13.28 22.51
CA GLY A 91 -0.18 -13.82 23.74
C GLY A 91 1.34 -13.94 23.71
N TRP A 92 2.01 -13.23 22.80
CA TRP A 92 3.43 -12.89 22.93
C TRP A 92 3.59 -11.61 23.76
N GLY A 93 4.72 -11.43 24.43
CA GLY A 93 4.96 -10.23 25.22
C GLY A 93 6.44 -9.84 25.23
N PRO A 94 6.77 -8.57 25.51
CA PRO A 94 8.16 -8.10 25.50
C PRO A 94 9.05 -8.80 26.53
N SER A 95 8.47 -9.34 27.61
CA SER A 95 9.20 -10.15 28.58
C SER A 95 9.58 -11.54 28.05
N ALA A 96 8.91 -12.02 27.00
CA ALA A 96 9.16 -13.31 26.39
C ALA A 96 10.34 -13.28 25.42
N GLY A 97 10.62 -12.14 24.77
CA GLY A 97 11.74 -11.96 23.85
C GLY A 97 11.62 -10.69 23.01
N THR A 98 12.17 -10.70 21.79
CA THR A 98 12.16 -9.58 20.85
C THR A 98 11.29 -9.86 19.63
N ILE A 99 10.80 -8.80 19.00
CA ILE A 99 10.10 -8.85 17.72
C ILE A 99 10.79 -7.91 16.73
N GLU A 100 11.01 -8.39 15.52
CA GLU A 100 11.60 -7.64 14.42
C GLU A 100 10.62 -7.64 13.25
N VAL A 101 10.42 -6.48 12.62
CA VAL A 101 9.47 -6.30 11.53
C VAL A 101 10.18 -5.59 10.38
N PHE A 102 10.14 -6.20 9.19
CA PHE A 102 10.80 -5.69 7.98
C PHE A 102 9.79 -5.50 6.85
N SER A 103 9.90 -4.36 6.17
CA SER A 103 9.01 -3.96 5.08
C SER A 103 9.79 -3.09 4.09
N PRO A 104 10.38 -3.67 3.02
CA PRO A 104 10.25 -5.06 2.54
C PRO A 104 11.06 -6.09 3.36
N PRO A 105 10.85 -7.41 3.13
CA PRO A 105 11.66 -8.46 3.75
C PRO A 105 13.16 -8.32 3.45
N SER A 106 13.97 -8.67 4.43
CA SER A 106 15.43 -8.54 4.43
C SER A 106 16.17 -9.84 4.11
N ALA A 107 15.52 -11.00 4.31
CA ALA A 107 16.05 -12.32 3.98
C ALA A 107 15.00 -13.23 3.32
N GLY A 108 15.43 -14.37 2.77
CA GLY A 108 14.57 -15.39 2.17
C GLY A 108 14.21 -15.16 0.69
N PRO A 109 13.27 -15.95 0.13
CA PRO A 109 12.87 -15.90 -1.29
C PRO A 109 12.00 -14.68 -1.67
N ASN A 110 11.57 -13.89 -0.68
CA ASN A 110 10.71 -12.71 -0.86
C ASN A 110 11.41 -11.38 -0.56
N VAL A 111 12.76 -11.36 -0.51
CA VAL A 111 13.56 -10.14 -0.33
C VAL A 111 13.19 -9.07 -1.36
N GLY A 112 13.00 -7.85 -0.88
CA GLY A 112 12.70 -6.68 -1.73
C GLY A 112 11.29 -6.67 -2.35
N LYS A 113 10.50 -7.73 -2.19
CA LYS A 113 9.12 -7.76 -2.68
C LYS A 113 8.21 -6.90 -1.80
N LYS A 114 7.04 -6.55 -2.34
CA LYS A 114 5.95 -5.89 -1.60
C LYS A 114 5.34 -6.87 -0.59
N ALA A 115 6.02 -7.02 0.55
CA ALA A 115 5.65 -7.92 1.62
C ALA A 115 6.03 -7.32 2.98
N VAL A 116 5.55 -7.94 4.06
CA VAL A 116 5.97 -7.69 5.44
C VAL A 116 6.51 -8.98 6.04
N GLU A 117 7.72 -8.93 6.55
CA GLU A 117 8.39 -10.02 7.27
C GLU A 117 8.35 -9.72 8.76
N VAL A 118 7.98 -10.71 9.56
CA VAL A 118 8.03 -10.63 11.02
C VAL A 118 8.82 -11.81 11.56
N VAL A 119 9.76 -11.50 12.45
CA VAL A 119 10.56 -12.48 13.17
C VAL A 119 10.30 -12.28 14.66
N VAL A 120 9.82 -13.33 15.31
CA VAL A 120 9.52 -13.31 16.75
C VAL A 120 10.48 -14.25 17.46
N HIS A 121 11.15 -13.73 18.47
CA HIS A 121 12.04 -14.48 19.35
C HIS A 121 11.37 -14.69 20.71
N GLN A 122 11.58 -15.87 21.28
CA GLN A 122 11.13 -16.19 22.62
C GLN A 122 12.16 -17.05 23.37
N ASN A 123 12.45 -16.68 24.60
CA ASN A 123 13.18 -17.55 25.52
C ASN A 123 12.19 -18.47 26.22
N LEU A 124 12.38 -19.78 26.07
CA LEU A 124 11.58 -20.80 26.73
C LEU A 124 12.30 -21.29 27.99
N ASP A 125 11.51 -21.41 29.05
CA ASP A 125 11.99 -21.91 30.33
C ASP A 125 12.37 -23.39 30.25
N ARG A 126 13.28 -23.76 31.17
CA ARG A 126 13.61 -25.15 31.46
C ARG A 126 13.01 -25.57 32.80
N PHE A 127 12.32 -26.70 32.80
CA PHE A 127 11.84 -27.42 33.96
C PHE A 127 12.84 -28.52 34.34
N PHE A 128 12.65 -29.75 33.85
CA PHE A 128 13.44 -30.91 34.26
C PHE A 128 14.89 -30.88 33.77
N THR A 129 15.16 -30.33 32.57
CA THR A 129 16.53 -30.26 32.04
C THR A 129 17.38 -29.16 32.67
N SER A 130 16.81 -28.31 33.54
CA SER A 130 17.55 -27.27 34.28
C SER A 130 18.69 -27.84 35.15
N ILE A 131 18.61 -29.12 35.52
CA ILE A 131 19.67 -29.85 36.25
C ILE A 131 20.97 -29.98 35.44
N PHE A 132 20.89 -29.99 34.11
CA PHE A 132 22.05 -30.14 33.22
C PHE A 132 22.58 -28.79 32.75
N THR A 133 21.70 -27.83 32.50
CA THR A 133 22.07 -26.48 32.06
C THR A 133 21.00 -25.47 32.44
N GLN A 134 21.41 -24.26 32.82
CA GLN A 134 20.51 -23.16 33.17
C GLN A 134 20.29 -22.19 32.01
N ASN A 135 20.94 -22.39 30.86
CA ASN A 135 20.73 -21.53 29.70
C ASN A 135 19.32 -21.75 29.13
N ALA A 136 18.57 -20.67 28.92
CA ALA A 136 17.24 -20.70 28.31
C ALA A 136 17.29 -21.32 26.91
N VAL A 137 16.16 -21.90 26.47
CA VAL A 137 16.03 -22.42 25.10
C VAL A 137 15.46 -21.31 24.24
N GLY A 138 16.28 -20.78 23.32
CA GLY A 138 15.80 -19.82 22.33
C GLY A 138 14.90 -20.50 21.31
N ALA A 139 13.68 -20.00 21.15
CA ALA A 139 12.77 -20.30 20.07
C ALA A 139 12.64 -19.07 19.16
N GLN A 140 12.47 -19.32 17.87
CA GLN A 140 12.27 -18.29 16.87
C GLN A 140 11.21 -18.77 15.90
N ALA A 141 10.32 -17.87 15.52
CA ALA A 141 9.40 -18.05 14.40
C ALA A 141 9.55 -16.89 13.42
N ARG A 142 9.36 -17.18 12.15
CA ARG A 142 9.43 -16.20 11.08
C ARG A 142 8.25 -16.41 10.15
N ALA A 143 7.62 -15.31 9.77
CA ALA A 143 6.52 -15.30 8.82
C ALA A 143 6.67 -14.15 7.82
N VAL A 144 6.18 -14.36 6.59
CA VAL A 144 6.15 -13.36 5.53
C VAL A 144 4.76 -13.30 4.91
N ALA A 145 4.16 -12.11 4.97
CA ALA A 145 2.91 -11.80 4.30
C ALA A 145 3.19 -11.04 2.99
N LEU A 146 2.97 -11.72 1.86
CA LEU A 146 3.10 -11.16 0.51
C LEU A 146 1.83 -10.42 0.11
N ILE A 147 2.00 -9.26 -0.54
CA ILE A 147 0.91 -8.44 -1.05
C ILE A 147 0.93 -8.49 -2.58
N THR A 148 -0.20 -8.84 -3.18
CA THR A 148 -0.37 -8.85 -4.63
C THR A 148 -1.55 -7.98 -5.05
N ASP A 149 -1.38 -7.20 -6.11
CA ASP A 149 -2.45 -6.39 -6.68
C ASP A 149 -3.37 -7.30 -7.52
N ALA A 150 -4.53 -7.64 -6.98
CA ALA A 150 -5.52 -8.53 -7.60
C ALA A 150 -6.33 -7.82 -8.69
N SER A 151 -6.48 -6.49 -8.59
CA SER A 151 -7.10 -5.66 -9.61
C SER A 151 -6.47 -4.27 -9.64
N LYS A 152 -6.62 -3.59 -10.77
CA LYS A 152 -6.04 -2.28 -11.03
C LYS A 152 -7.14 -1.24 -11.21
N ALA A 153 -6.86 0.01 -10.84
CA ALA A 153 -7.74 1.14 -11.03
C ALA A 153 -7.29 2.00 -12.21
N CYS A 154 -8.26 2.67 -12.84
CA CYS A 154 -7.97 3.82 -13.71
C CYS A 154 -8.29 5.14 -13.01
N ILE A 155 -9.16 5.08 -12.00
CA ILE A 155 -9.52 6.21 -11.14
C ILE A 155 -9.37 5.75 -9.69
N LEU A 156 -8.53 6.44 -8.92
CA LEU A 156 -8.37 6.24 -7.48
C LEU A 156 -8.61 7.57 -6.77
N THR A 157 -9.58 7.60 -5.86
CA THR A 157 -9.79 8.74 -4.97
C THR A 157 -9.23 8.43 -3.60
N VAL A 158 -8.24 9.20 -3.13
CA VAL A 158 -7.46 8.87 -1.94
C VAL A 158 -7.98 9.51 -0.65
N ASP A 159 -8.96 10.43 -0.72
CA ASP A 159 -9.54 11.03 0.48
C ASP A 159 -10.24 9.97 1.36
N PRO A 160 -9.91 9.86 2.65
CA PRO A 160 -10.43 8.81 3.52
C PRO A 160 -11.88 9.01 3.97
N SER A 161 -12.47 10.20 3.79
CA SER A 161 -13.78 10.53 4.37
C SER A 161 -14.70 11.38 3.49
N ALA A 162 -14.23 11.84 2.34
CA ALA A 162 -15.02 12.67 1.44
C ALA A 162 -16.31 11.98 0.99
N SER A 163 -17.45 12.63 1.20
CA SER A 163 -18.70 12.25 0.54
C SER A 163 -18.55 12.46 -0.97
N LYS A 164 -19.04 11.52 -1.77
CA LYS A 164 -18.95 11.56 -3.24
C LYS A 164 -17.50 11.72 -3.72
N ALA A 165 -16.56 11.04 -3.06
CA ALA A 165 -15.15 11.09 -3.41
C ALA A 165 -14.92 10.81 -4.90
N ALA A 166 -15.59 9.81 -5.47
CA ALA A 166 -15.72 9.62 -6.91
C ALA A 166 -17.17 9.88 -7.35
N LEU A 167 -17.43 11.02 -7.98
CA LEU A 167 -18.75 11.43 -8.44
C LEU A 167 -18.85 11.38 -9.96
N PHE A 168 -19.70 10.51 -10.50
CA PHE A 168 -20.09 10.49 -11.91
C PHE A 168 -21.45 11.18 -12.06
N SER A 169 -21.51 12.25 -12.84
CA SER A 169 -22.70 13.10 -12.93
C SER A 169 -22.97 13.62 -14.35
N GLY A 170 -24.09 14.33 -14.52
CA GLY A 170 -24.52 14.86 -15.81
C GLY A 170 -25.08 13.78 -16.73
N SER A 171 -24.66 13.81 -18.00
CA SER A 171 -25.02 12.84 -19.04
C SER A 171 -23.76 12.18 -19.64
N SER A 172 -22.74 11.95 -18.80
CA SER A 172 -21.46 11.36 -19.20
C SER A 172 -21.60 9.87 -19.54
N THR A 173 -20.84 9.42 -20.54
CA THR A 173 -20.62 8.01 -20.85
C THR A 173 -19.15 7.69 -20.63
N THR A 174 -18.85 6.93 -19.59
CA THR A 174 -17.48 6.55 -19.22
C THR A 174 -17.29 5.05 -19.35
N LYS A 175 -16.33 4.64 -20.18
CA LYS A 175 -15.94 3.24 -20.35
C LYS A 175 -14.50 3.06 -19.87
N LEU A 176 -14.29 2.22 -18.88
CA LEU A 176 -12.97 1.83 -18.37
C LEU A 176 -12.80 0.33 -18.67
N THR A 177 -11.82 -0.01 -19.51
CA THR A 177 -11.58 -1.40 -19.94
C THR A 177 -10.35 -1.97 -19.25
N GLY A 178 -10.51 -3.06 -18.49
CA GLY A 178 -9.42 -3.72 -17.79
C GLY A 178 -9.07 -3.08 -16.43
N CYS A 179 -9.88 -2.13 -15.96
CA CYS A 179 -9.65 -1.43 -14.70
C CYS A 179 -10.94 -0.99 -14.00
N SER A 180 -10.79 -0.77 -12.69
CA SER A 180 -11.85 -0.39 -11.77
C SER A 180 -11.83 1.10 -11.43
N VAL A 181 -12.89 1.55 -10.76
CA VAL A 181 -12.89 2.78 -9.95
C VAL A 181 -12.68 2.37 -8.50
N MET A 182 -11.67 2.94 -7.84
CA MET A 182 -11.36 2.71 -6.43
C MET A 182 -11.56 3.99 -5.62
N SER A 183 -12.20 3.88 -4.46
CA SER A 183 -12.32 4.98 -3.50
C SER A 183 -11.88 4.57 -2.11
N ASN A 184 -10.98 5.34 -1.51
CA ASN A 184 -10.53 5.19 -0.13
C ASN A 184 -11.50 5.80 0.89
N SER A 185 -12.54 6.51 0.44
CA SER A 185 -13.46 7.17 1.36
C SER A 185 -14.37 6.16 2.05
N ILE A 186 -14.50 6.27 3.38
CA ILE A 186 -15.43 5.47 4.19
C ILE A 186 -16.87 5.99 4.15
N ALA A 187 -17.13 7.08 3.42
CA ALA A 187 -18.47 7.67 3.32
C ALA A 187 -19.48 6.69 2.69
N PRO A 188 -20.76 6.74 3.10
CA PRO A 188 -21.80 5.86 2.54
C PRO A 188 -22.06 6.08 1.04
N ASP A 189 -21.68 7.24 0.50
CA ASP A 189 -21.76 7.58 -0.92
C ASP A 189 -20.39 7.91 -1.53
N ALA A 190 -19.33 7.24 -1.06
CA ALA A 190 -17.96 7.43 -1.52
C ALA A 190 -17.80 7.32 -3.05
N ILE A 191 -18.40 6.30 -3.67
CA ILE A 191 -18.62 6.28 -5.12
C ILE A 191 -20.09 6.61 -5.37
N LYS A 192 -20.34 7.67 -6.14
CA LYS A 192 -21.69 8.10 -6.48
C LYS A 192 -21.87 8.23 -7.98
N LEU A 193 -22.95 7.65 -8.48
CA LEU A 193 -23.42 7.84 -9.85
C LEU A 193 -24.80 8.50 -9.82
N GLN A 194 -24.95 9.66 -10.46
CA GLN A 194 -26.18 10.45 -10.48
C GLN A 194 -26.48 11.08 -11.84
N GLY A 195 -27.69 11.61 -12.00
CA GLY A 195 -28.15 12.18 -13.27
C GLY A 195 -28.44 11.08 -14.29
N SER A 196 -27.99 11.27 -15.53
CA SER A 196 -28.12 10.29 -16.62
C SER A 196 -26.76 9.70 -17.02
N ALA A 197 -25.76 9.77 -16.14
CA ALA A 197 -24.44 9.21 -16.39
C ALA A 197 -24.50 7.67 -16.53
N SER A 198 -23.69 7.13 -17.44
CA SER A 198 -23.50 5.71 -17.69
C SER A 198 -22.03 5.33 -17.50
N LEU A 199 -21.80 4.17 -16.89
CA LEU A 199 -20.48 3.69 -16.51
C LEU A 199 -20.36 2.20 -16.90
N ASP A 200 -19.31 1.87 -17.66
CA ASP A 200 -18.91 0.50 -18.07
C ASP A 200 -17.49 0.28 -17.56
N VAL A 201 -17.32 -0.55 -16.53
CA VAL A 201 -16.05 -0.71 -15.78
C VAL A 201 -15.82 -2.16 -15.37
N ASP A 202 -14.60 -2.52 -15.00
CA ASP A 202 -14.38 -3.87 -14.47
C ASP A 202 -15.07 -4.04 -13.11
N CYS A 203 -14.86 -3.10 -12.18
CA CYS A 203 -15.57 -3.06 -10.91
C CYS A 203 -15.62 -1.65 -10.28
N LEU A 204 -16.52 -1.50 -9.29
CA LEU A 204 -16.51 -0.37 -8.36
C LEU A 204 -16.09 -0.89 -6.98
N ILE A 205 -15.03 -0.32 -6.44
CA ILE A 205 -14.42 -0.73 -5.18
C ILE A 205 -14.34 0.48 -4.25
N SER A 206 -14.84 0.35 -3.03
CA SER A 206 -14.93 1.45 -2.08
C SER A 206 -14.63 0.97 -0.66
N ALA A 207 -13.88 1.77 0.10
CA ALA A 207 -13.73 1.57 1.55
C ALA A 207 -15.05 1.86 2.30
N GLY A 208 -15.90 2.71 1.72
CA GLY A 208 -17.22 3.07 2.25
C GLY A 208 -18.34 2.37 1.49
N GLY A 209 -19.30 3.17 1.04
CA GLY A 209 -20.44 2.72 0.25
C GLY A 209 -20.38 3.14 -1.22
N VAL A 210 -21.32 2.60 -2.01
CA VAL A 210 -21.55 2.93 -3.41
C VAL A 210 -23.03 3.28 -3.59
N SER A 211 -23.31 4.45 -4.16
CA SER A 211 -24.67 4.96 -4.38
C SER A 211 -24.93 5.18 -5.88
N LEU A 212 -25.78 4.35 -6.47
CA LEU A 212 -26.05 4.36 -7.92
C LEU A 212 -27.48 4.81 -8.19
N SER A 213 -27.65 5.87 -8.97
CA SER A 213 -28.97 6.32 -9.43
C SER A 213 -29.43 5.60 -10.70
N ASN A 214 -28.51 4.98 -11.45
CA ASN A 214 -28.76 4.20 -12.65
C ASN A 214 -27.98 2.88 -12.62
N VAL A 215 -28.32 1.95 -13.51
CA VAL A 215 -27.59 0.68 -13.66
C VAL A 215 -26.20 0.94 -14.24
N VAL A 216 -25.19 0.29 -13.65
CA VAL A 216 -23.80 0.30 -14.11
C VAL A 216 -23.48 -1.06 -14.73
N LYS A 217 -22.73 -1.06 -15.84
CA LYS A 217 -22.22 -2.29 -16.43
C LYS A 217 -20.89 -2.63 -15.76
N THR A 218 -20.81 -3.82 -15.17
CA THR A 218 -19.62 -4.30 -14.46
C THR A 218 -19.23 -5.70 -14.92
N VAL A 219 -17.94 -6.02 -14.83
CA VAL A 219 -17.41 -7.37 -15.07
C VAL A 219 -17.41 -8.18 -13.78
N CYS A 220 -17.15 -7.55 -12.63
CA CYS A 220 -17.18 -8.20 -11.33
C CYS A 220 -18.60 -8.67 -10.97
N ALA A 221 -18.69 -9.78 -10.24
CA ALA A 221 -19.98 -10.38 -9.86
C ALA A 221 -20.80 -9.47 -8.92
N SER A 222 -20.11 -8.68 -8.10
CA SER A 222 -20.72 -7.71 -7.18
C SER A 222 -19.77 -6.55 -6.93
N LEU A 223 -20.33 -5.37 -6.66
CA LEU A 223 -19.56 -4.20 -6.22
C LEU A 223 -18.90 -4.51 -4.87
N ILE A 224 -17.68 -4.03 -4.67
CA ILE A 224 -16.90 -4.30 -3.46
C ILE A 224 -16.98 -3.06 -2.56
N THR A 225 -17.66 -3.18 -1.43
CA THR A 225 -17.70 -2.15 -0.38
C THR A 225 -16.93 -2.62 0.84
N GLN A 226 -16.60 -1.70 1.76
CA GLN A 226 -15.80 -2.01 2.95
C GLN A 226 -14.44 -2.64 2.59
N ALA A 227 -13.91 -2.29 1.42
CA ALA A 227 -12.57 -2.69 1.01
C ALA A 227 -11.51 -1.98 1.88
N LEU A 228 -10.31 -2.55 1.94
CA LEU A 228 -9.18 -1.80 2.48
C LEU A 228 -8.85 -0.62 1.56
N PRO A 229 -8.51 0.56 2.13
CA PRO A 229 -7.98 1.66 1.34
C PRO A 229 -6.74 1.22 0.54
N ALA A 230 -6.59 1.74 -0.67
CA ALA A 230 -5.41 1.53 -1.47
C ALA A 230 -4.35 2.61 -1.17
N ALA A 231 -3.09 2.20 -1.00
CA ALA A 231 -1.97 3.14 -0.91
C ALA A 231 -1.88 4.07 -2.14
N ASP A 232 -1.38 5.28 -1.94
CA ASP A 232 -1.10 6.21 -3.04
C ASP A 232 0.05 5.67 -3.92
N PRO A 233 -0.20 5.32 -5.20
CA PRO A 233 0.79 4.71 -6.09
C PRO A 233 1.93 5.65 -6.50
N PHE A 234 1.78 6.95 -6.27
CA PHE A 234 2.77 7.97 -6.60
C PHE A 234 3.37 8.62 -5.35
N ALA A 235 3.17 8.06 -4.14
CA ALA A 235 3.69 8.63 -2.89
C ALA A 235 5.23 8.76 -2.87
N ASP A 236 5.94 7.91 -3.60
CA ASP A 236 7.40 7.91 -3.75
C ASP A 236 7.93 9.02 -4.67
N LEU A 237 7.06 9.64 -5.48
CA LEU A 237 7.46 10.63 -6.47
C LEU A 237 7.92 11.93 -5.79
N PRO A 238 9.15 12.41 -6.01
CA PRO A 238 9.60 13.68 -5.44
C PRO A 238 8.97 14.86 -6.17
N ALA A 239 8.65 15.94 -5.45
CA ALA A 239 8.25 17.21 -6.06
C ALA A 239 9.38 17.73 -6.99
N PRO A 240 9.10 18.08 -8.26
CA PRO A 240 10.09 18.67 -9.13
C PRO A 240 10.65 19.98 -8.56
N PRO A 241 11.98 20.16 -8.56
CA PRO A 241 12.59 21.38 -8.05
C PRO A 241 12.29 22.57 -8.98
N ALA A 242 12.01 23.73 -8.39
CA ALA A 242 11.94 24.98 -9.13
C ALA A 242 13.35 25.41 -9.60
N THR A 243 13.43 25.93 -10.82
CA THR A 243 14.64 26.43 -11.48
C THR A 243 14.58 27.95 -11.59
N ASN A 244 15.71 28.62 -11.38
CA ASN A 244 15.86 30.06 -11.58
C ASN A 244 16.86 30.34 -12.72
N PRO A 245 16.66 31.39 -13.53
CA PRO A 245 15.54 32.35 -13.48
C PRO A 245 14.22 31.78 -14.05
N CYS A 246 13.11 32.43 -13.73
CA CYS A 246 11.79 32.10 -14.27
C CYS A 246 11.75 32.22 -15.81
N GLN A 247 11.03 31.30 -16.45
CA GLN A 247 10.77 31.28 -17.88
C GLN A 247 9.71 32.30 -18.29
N ASN A 248 9.75 32.69 -19.57
CA ASN A 248 8.75 33.55 -20.20
C ASN A 248 7.62 32.71 -20.82
N GLY A 249 6.38 32.90 -20.35
CA GLY A 249 5.18 32.20 -20.84
C GLY A 249 4.57 32.74 -22.12
N ASN A 250 5.04 33.88 -22.63
CA ASN A 250 4.46 34.56 -23.79
C ASN A 250 5.16 34.18 -25.10
N GLN A 251 5.21 32.88 -25.42
CA GLN A 251 5.81 32.37 -26.66
C GLN A 251 4.94 31.27 -27.27
N SER A 252 5.07 31.09 -28.60
CA SER A 252 4.39 30.00 -29.32
C SER A 252 5.05 28.64 -29.10
N THR A 253 6.33 28.61 -28.71
CA THR A 253 7.03 27.40 -28.28
C THR A 253 7.67 27.65 -26.93
N LEU A 254 7.26 26.90 -25.93
CA LEU A 254 7.71 27.04 -24.55
C LEU A 254 8.77 25.99 -24.23
N GLN A 255 9.80 26.40 -23.50
CA GLN A 255 10.84 25.53 -22.99
C GLN A 255 10.52 25.06 -21.57
N PRO A 256 10.97 23.87 -21.16
CA PRO A 256 10.81 23.43 -19.77
C PRO A 256 11.52 24.37 -18.78
N GLY A 257 11.02 24.42 -17.55
CA GLY A 257 11.52 25.29 -16.49
C GLY A 257 10.38 25.82 -15.61
N THR A 258 10.69 26.84 -14.81
CA THR A 258 9.73 27.40 -13.83
C THR A 258 9.03 28.65 -14.35
N TYR A 259 7.71 28.70 -14.20
CA TYR A 259 6.84 29.81 -14.57
C TYR A 259 6.23 30.42 -13.30
N CYS A 260 6.81 31.53 -12.84
CA CYS A 260 6.59 32.05 -11.49
C CYS A 260 5.36 32.95 -11.30
N LYS A 261 4.52 33.10 -12.32
CA LYS A 261 3.31 33.92 -12.30
C LYS A 261 2.11 33.15 -12.88
N GLY A 262 2.12 31.84 -12.69
CA GLY A 262 1.31 30.91 -13.46
C GLY A 262 1.71 30.85 -14.94
N LEU A 263 0.91 30.14 -15.72
CA LEU A 263 1.10 29.98 -17.15
C LEU A 263 -0.24 30.01 -17.88
N SER A 264 -0.57 31.16 -18.46
CA SER A 264 -1.81 31.36 -19.24
C SER A 264 -1.52 31.27 -20.72
N LEU A 265 -1.99 30.20 -21.35
CA LEU A 265 -1.74 29.85 -22.74
C LEU A 265 -2.93 30.29 -23.62
N SER A 266 -2.63 30.90 -24.76
CA SER A 266 -3.60 31.35 -25.76
C SER A 266 -3.03 31.19 -27.18
N GLY A 267 -3.90 31.05 -28.18
CA GLY A 267 -3.47 30.78 -29.56
C GLY A 267 -2.86 29.39 -29.70
N ASN A 268 -1.86 29.23 -30.58
CA ASN A 268 -1.15 27.97 -30.79
C ASN A 268 0.12 27.94 -29.96
N VAL A 269 0.22 27.00 -29.01
CA VAL A 269 1.37 26.84 -28.12
C VAL A 269 1.89 25.41 -28.18
N THR A 270 3.19 25.25 -28.36
CA THR A 270 3.89 23.95 -28.29
C THR A 270 4.81 23.93 -27.07
N LEU A 271 4.71 22.89 -26.26
CA LEU A 271 5.58 22.63 -25.13
C LEU A 271 6.67 21.65 -25.58
N SER A 272 7.92 22.06 -25.47
CA SER A 272 9.06 21.17 -25.70
C SER A 272 9.11 20.10 -24.59
N PRO A 273 9.63 18.89 -24.84
CA PRO A 273 9.70 17.84 -23.83
C PRO A 273 10.46 18.31 -22.57
N GLY A 274 9.93 17.98 -21.39
CA GLY A 274 10.55 18.32 -20.11
C GLY A 274 9.56 18.70 -19.02
N ILE A 275 10.09 19.25 -17.92
CA ILE A 275 9.33 19.56 -16.72
C ILE A 275 8.99 21.04 -16.69
N TYR A 276 7.71 21.35 -16.49
CA TYR A 276 7.15 22.68 -16.34
C TYR A 276 6.68 22.85 -14.91
N VAL A 277 7.38 23.67 -14.12
CA VAL A 277 6.98 24.00 -12.75
C VAL A 277 6.18 25.28 -12.78
N ILE A 278 4.91 25.23 -12.40
CA ILE A 278 4.00 26.37 -12.40
C ILE A 278 3.81 26.81 -10.95
N GLU A 279 4.15 28.05 -10.65
CA GLU A 279 4.01 28.63 -9.30
C GLU A 279 3.48 30.07 -9.38
N GLY A 280 2.90 30.56 -8.28
CA GLY A 280 2.38 31.93 -8.20
C GLY A 280 1.17 32.20 -9.11
N GLY A 281 0.52 31.16 -9.63
CA GLY A 281 -0.67 31.22 -10.48
C GLY A 281 -0.94 29.89 -11.18
N ASP A 282 -2.06 29.80 -11.90
CA ASP A 282 -2.52 28.52 -12.47
C ASP A 282 -1.90 28.17 -13.83
N PHE A 283 -1.91 26.88 -14.17
CA PHE A 283 -1.83 26.44 -15.56
C PHE A 283 -3.20 26.67 -16.21
N LYS A 284 -3.28 27.66 -17.10
CA LYS A 284 -4.53 28.09 -17.72
C LYS A 284 -4.51 27.91 -19.23
N ALA A 285 -5.43 27.10 -19.76
CA ALA A 285 -5.72 27.05 -21.18
C ALA A 285 -6.89 28.00 -21.50
N SER A 286 -6.59 29.10 -22.18
CA SER A 286 -7.58 30.11 -22.55
C SER A 286 -8.54 29.60 -23.63
N SER A 287 -9.66 30.29 -23.84
CA SER A 287 -10.61 29.96 -24.91
C SER A 287 -9.92 29.88 -26.26
N ASN A 288 -10.22 28.81 -27.01
CA ASN A 288 -9.68 28.53 -28.34
C ASN A 288 -8.14 28.40 -28.38
N ALA A 289 -7.48 28.13 -27.25
CA ALA A 289 -6.07 27.76 -27.23
C ALA A 289 -5.88 26.36 -27.82
N ASN A 290 -4.86 26.18 -28.64
CA ASN A 290 -4.41 24.89 -29.15
C ASN A 290 -3.04 24.59 -28.57
N ILE A 291 -2.99 23.66 -27.63
CA ILE A 291 -1.79 23.37 -26.83
C ILE A 291 -1.31 21.96 -27.16
N TYR A 292 -0.05 21.84 -27.57
CA TYR A 292 0.57 20.57 -27.95
C TYR A 292 1.84 20.33 -27.13
N GLY A 293 2.12 19.08 -26.76
CA GLY A 293 3.34 18.72 -26.07
C GLY A 293 3.48 17.21 -25.92
N GLU A 294 4.68 16.70 -26.18
CA GLU A 294 5.01 15.29 -25.96
C GLU A 294 6.16 15.17 -24.98
N GLY A 295 6.08 14.21 -24.05
CA GLY A 295 7.08 14.03 -23.02
C GLY A 295 7.15 15.17 -22.02
N VAL A 296 6.01 15.72 -21.62
CA VAL A 296 5.93 16.86 -20.69
C VAL A 296 5.38 16.45 -19.32
N VAL A 297 5.87 17.12 -18.29
CA VAL A 297 5.34 17.03 -16.92
C VAL A 297 4.94 18.43 -16.49
N ILE A 298 3.69 18.62 -16.10
CA ILE A 298 3.20 19.89 -15.55
C ILE A 298 3.06 19.72 -14.04
N TYR A 299 3.98 20.33 -13.30
CA TYR A 299 3.94 20.36 -11.84
C TYR A 299 3.36 21.67 -11.34
N LEU A 300 2.36 21.59 -10.47
CA LEU A 300 1.69 22.75 -9.89
C LEU A 300 2.15 22.93 -8.45
N ALA A 301 3.08 23.87 -8.26
CA ALA A 301 3.69 24.16 -6.97
C ALA A 301 2.83 25.10 -6.12
N GLY A 302 2.86 24.90 -4.81
CA GLY A 302 2.10 25.71 -3.86
C GLY A 302 0.60 25.62 -4.15
N THR A 303 -0.09 26.76 -4.19
CA THR A 303 -1.55 26.81 -4.36
C THR A 303 -2.01 26.76 -5.83
N SER A 304 -1.11 26.53 -6.78
CA SER A 304 -1.41 26.56 -8.21
C SER A 304 -2.35 25.42 -8.62
N GLY A 305 -3.26 25.68 -9.55
CA GLY A 305 -4.23 24.72 -10.07
C GLY A 305 -4.22 24.62 -11.61
N VAL A 306 -5.05 23.72 -12.14
CA VAL A 306 -5.36 23.62 -13.57
C VAL A 306 -6.71 24.29 -13.86
N SER A 307 -6.74 25.15 -14.88
CA SER A 307 -7.99 25.69 -15.43
C SER A 307 -7.97 25.63 -16.95
N MET A 308 -8.72 24.69 -17.53
CA MET A 308 -8.87 24.61 -18.99
C MET A 308 -10.26 25.08 -19.41
N ASN A 309 -10.34 25.89 -20.47
CA ASN A 309 -11.60 26.31 -21.05
C ASN A 309 -12.18 25.25 -22.00
N GLY A 310 -13.50 25.09 -22.05
CA GLY A 310 -14.16 24.06 -22.86
C GLY A 310 -13.96 24.16 -24.38
N THR A 311 -13.55 25.33 -24.90
CA THR A 311 -13.21 25.48 -26.33
C THR A 311 -11.72 25.36 -26.62
N ALA A 312 -10.88 25.12 -25.61
CA ALA A 312 -9.47 24.85 -25.81
C ALA A 312 -9.28 23.40 -26.30
N THR A 313 -8.32 23.21 -27.21
CA THR A 313 -7.86 21.89 -27.64
C THR A 313 -6.49 21.62 -27.04
N VAL A 314 -6.41 20.64 -26.14
CA VAL A 314 -5.17 20.33 -25.41
C VAL A 314 -4.73 18.91 -25.71
N LYS A 315 -3.54 18.75 -26.30
CA LYS A 315 -2.94 17.46 -26.64
C LYS A 315 -1.58 17.33 -25.98
N LEU A 316 -1.56 16.70 -24.81
CA LEU A 316 -0.36 16.53 -24.00
C LEU A 316 -0.11 15.04 -23.72
N SER A 317 1.16 14.64 -23.68
CA SER A 317 1.56 13.30 -23.22
C SER A 317 2.73 13.35 -22.24
N ALA A 318 2.63 12.52 -21.21
CA ALA A 318 3.68 12.31 -20.22
C ALA A 318 4.96 11.73 -20.85
N PRO A 319 6.13 11.91 -20.22
CA PRO A 319 7.33 11.17 -20.61
C PRO A 319 7.14 9.66 -20.40
N THR A 320 7.77 8.84 -21.23
CA THR A 320 7.69 7.37 -21.17
C THR A 320 8.83 6.72 -20.37
N SER A 321 9.75 7.54 -19.82
CA SER A 321 10.90 7.10 -19.03
C SER A 321 11.33 8.19 -18.04
N GLY A 322 12.26 7.84 -17.15
CA GLY A 322 12.76 8.74 -16.10
C GLY A 322 11.87 8.78 -14.85
N THR A 323 12.23 9.62 -13.89
CA THR A 323 11.58 9.72 -12.56
C THR A 323 10.06 9.95 -12.65
N TYR A 324 9.63 10.78 -13.60
CA TYR A 324 8.23 11.18 -13.79
C TYR A 324 7.53 10.42 -14.93
N SER A 325 8.08 9.28 -15.33
CA SER A 325 7.49 8.43 -16.38
C SER A 325 6.01 8.18 -16.12
N GLY A 326 5.18 8.43 -17.13
CA GLY A 326 3.75 8.22 -17.09
C GLY A 326 2.95 9.28 -16.33
N VAL A 327 3.58 10.27 -15.68
CA VAL A 327 2.89 11.34 -14.93
C VAL A 327 2.83 12.61 -15.78
N LEU A 328 1.61 13.06 -16.10
CA LEU A 328 1.40 14.25 -16.94
C LEU A 328 1.17 15.50 -16.09
N PHE A 329 0.28 15.42 -15.10
CA PHE A 329 0.03 16.49 -14.14
C PHE A 329 0.34 16.01 -12.74
N TYR A 330 1.03 16.85 -11.97
CA TYR A 330 1.35 16.59 -10.58
C TYR A 330 1.06 17.84 -9.74
N GLY A 331 0.06 17.78 -8.87
CA GLY A 331 -0.22 18.82 -7.90
C GLY A 331 0.60 18.70 -6.62
N ASP A 332 1.01 19.83 -6.05
CA ASP A 332 1.69 19.89 -4.76
C ASP A 332 0.87 19.18 -3.66
N ARG A 333 1.52 18.26 -2.94
CA ARG A 333 0.91 17.50 -1.84
C ARG A 333 0.58 18.39 -0.63
N ALA A 334 1.21 19.57 -0.52
CA ALA A 334 0.92 20.53 0.54
C ALA A 334 -0.34 21.37 0.27
N ASN A 335 -0.88 21.34 -0.95
CA ASN A 335 -2.07 22.11 -1.30
C ASN A 335 -3.34 21.34 -0.96
N LEU A 336 -3.99 21.72 0.14
CA LEU A 336 -5.16 21.03 0.70
C LEU A 336 -6.51 21.55 0.20
N ALA A 337 -6.54 22.60 -0.63
CA ALA A 337 -7.77 23.28 -1.04
C ALA A 337 -7.87 23.52 -2.56
N GLY A 338 -6.92 23.01 -3.34
CA GLY A 338 -6.90 23.16 -4.79
C GLY A 338 -8.03 22.40 -5.47
N SER A 339 -8.54 22.97 -6.57
CA SER A 339 -9.45 22.30 -7.49
C SER A 339 -8.90 22.44 -8.91
N ASN A 340 -8.86 21.34 -9.65
CA ASN A 340 -8.24 21.24 -10.95
C ASN A 340 -9.29 20.91 -12.01
N THR A 341 -9.57 21.85 -12.89
CA THR A 341 -10.62 21.70 -13.90
C THR A 341 -10.02 21.38 -15.27
N PHE A 342 -10.30 20.17 -15.73
CA PHE A 342 -9.96 19.67 -17.05
C PHE A 342 -11.21 19.71 -17.92
N ASN A 343 -11.28 20.73 -18.77
CA ASN A 343 -12.34 20.93 -19.74
C ASN A 343 -11.70 21.21 -21.11
N GLY A 344 -12.35 20.76 -22.17
CA GLY A 344 -11.80 20.88 -23.52
C GLY A 344 -12.72 20.27 -24.55
N THR A 345 -12.29 20.36 -25.80
CA THR A 345 -13.02 19.83 -26.95
C THR A 345 -12.92 18.29 -27.03
N ALA A 346 -13.74 17.68 -27.89
CA ALA A 346 -13.65 16.24 -28.20
C ALA A 346 -12.30 15.84 -28.84
N ASP A 347 -11.58 16.80 -29.42
CA ASP A 347 -10.25 16.58 -30.01
C ASP A 347 -9.11 16.63 -28.99
N SER A 348 -9.40 16.92 -27.72
CA SER A 348 -8.38 17.04 -26.68
C SER A 348 -7.94 15.66 -26.16
N LEU A 349 -6.64 15.50 -25.91
CA LEU A 349 -6.00 14.25 -25.50
C LEU A 349 -5.01 14.52 -24.36
N LEU A 350 -5.27 13.95 -23.18
CA LEU A 350 -4.33 13.96 -22.06
C LEU A 350 -3.84 12.54 -21.83
N THR A 351 -2.58 12.27 -22.19
CA THR A 351 -2.00 10.92 -22.10
C THR A 351 -1.07 10.85 -20.89
N GLY A 352 -1.41 10.05 -19.89
CA GLY A 352 -0.68 9.95 -18.63
C GLY A 352 -1.57 10.05 -17.39
N ALA A 353 -0.93 10.02 -16.23
CA ALA A 353 -1.56 10.15 -14.92
C ALA A 353 -1.79 11.61 -14.54
N LEU A 354 -2.98 11.90 -14.03
CA LEU A 354 -3.34 13.15 -13.35
C LEU A 354 -3.26 12.91 -11.85
N TYR A 355 -2.18 13.37 -11.22
CA TYR A 355 -1.88 13.09 -9.81
C TYR A 355 -2.09 14.33 -8.92
N PHE A 356 -3.12 14.28 -8.08
CA PHE A 356 -3.61 15.37 -7.24
C PHE A 356 -4.03 14.86 -5.85
N PRO A 357 -3.12 14.29 -5.05
CA PRO A 357 -3.47 13.48 -3.88
C PRO A 357 -4.25 14.22 -2.79
N THR A 358 -4.16 15.55 -2.74
CA THR A 358 -4.82 16.41 -1.74
C THR A 358 -5.85 17.36 -2.32
N GLN A 359 -6.10 17.28 -3.63
CA GLN A 359 -6.90 18.26 -4.38
C GLN A 359 -8.00 17.57 -5.19
N GLY A 360 -9.08 18.31 -5.45
CA GLY A 360 -10.16 17.82 -6.29
C GLY A 360 -9.85 17.92 -7.78
N VAL A 361 -10.36 16.98 -8.58
CA VAL A 361 -10.30 16.99 -10.04
C VAL A 361 -11.71 17.06 -10.61
N ASN A 362 -12.00 18.10 -11.38
CA ASN A 362 -13.23 18.26 -12.15
C ASN A 362 -12.95 17.90 -13.61
N TYR A 363 -13.36 16.70 -14.01
CA TYR A 363 -13.17 16.15 -15.33
C TYR A 363 -14.41 16.37 -16.20
N LEU A 364 -14.40 17.49 -16.92
CA LEU A 364 -15.55 17.96 -17.70
C LEU A 364 -15.41 17.68 -19.21
N GLY A 365 -14.16 17.63 -19.71
CA GLY A 365 -13.87 17.37 -21.12
C GLY A 365 -13.85 15.88 -21.47
N ASN A 366 -13.79 15.59 -22.76
CA ASN A 366 -13.84 14.22 -23.28
C ASN A 366 -12.46 13.59 -23.51
N PHE A 367 -11.52 13.78 -22.58
CA PHE A 367 -10.17 13.29 -22.82
C PHE A 367 -10.10 11.78 -22.58
N SER A 368 -9.69 11.02 -23.59
CA SER A 368 -9.42 9.58 -23.46
C SER A 368 -7.92 9.27 -23.54
N GLY A 369 -7.08 10.28 -23.82
CA GLY A 369 -5.65 10.08 -24.06
C GLY A 369 -5.37 9.30 -25.35
N LYS A 370 -4.10 9.20 -25.74
CA LYS A 370 -3.68 8.39 -26.88
C LYS A 370 -3.96 6.92 -26.58
N GLY A 371 -4.82 6.28 -27.37
CA GLY A 371 -5.17 4.87 -27.20
C GLY A 371 -6.01 4.53 -25.96
N GLY A 372 -6.60 5.52 -25.27
CA GLY A 372 -7.32 5.28 -24.01
C GLY A 372 -6.47 5.47 -22.75
N CYS A 373 -5.23 5.95 -22.87
CA CYS A 373 -4.29 6.00 -21.75
C CYS A 373 -4.34 7.30 -20.96
N THR A 374 -5.34 7.40 -20.08
CA THR A 374 -5.43 8.42 -19.04
C THR A 374 -5.74 7.75 -17.71
N GLN A 375 -5.07 8.16 -16.64
CA GLN A 375 -5.34 7.69 -15.28
C GLN A 375 -5.52 8.88 -14.34
N VAL A 376 -6.32 8.73 -13.30
CA VAL A 376 -6.57 9.80 -12.32
C VAL A 376 -6.36 9.27 -10.91
N VAL A 377 -5.47 9.91 -10.15
CA VAL A 377 -5.28 9.71 -8.71
C VAL A 377 -5.45 11.06 -8.04
N ALA A 378 -6.54 11.27 -7.33
CA ALA A 378 -6.86 12.58 -6.73
C ALA A 378 -7.48 12.43 -5.34
N SER A 379 -7.57 13.51 -4.54
CA SER A 379 -8.35 13.48 -3.30
C SER A 379 -9.81 13.16 -3.62
N THR A 380 -10.41 13.91 -4.55
CA THR A 380 -11.75 13.67 -5.08
C THR A 380 -11.78 13.85 -6.59
N VAL A 381 -12.71 13.18 -7.25
CA VAL A 381 -12.93 13.26 -8.70
C VAL A 381 -14.41 13.49 -8.97
N GLN A 382 -14.73 14.58 -9.65
CA GLN A 382 -16.03 14.80 -10.27
C GLN A 382 -15.91 14.62 -11.78
N TRP A 383 -16.63 13.63 -12.30
CA TRP A 383 -16.62 13.25 -13.70
C TRP A 383 -17.95 13.59 -14.37
N SER A 384 -17.88 14.41 -15.42
CA SER A 384 -19.04 14.82 -16.22
C SER A 384 -18.78 14.75 -17.73
N GLY A 385 -17.54 14.49 -18.17
CA GLY A 385 -17.19 14.27 -19.58
C GLY A 385 -17.37 12.82 -20.04
N ASN A 386 -17.37 12.60 -21.35
CA ASN A 386 -17.35 11.25 -21.95
C ASN A 386 -15.91 10.76 -22.12
N ALA A 387 -15.61 9.51 -21.77
CA ALA A 387 -14.27 8.98 -21.96
C ALA A 387 -14.26 7.47 -22.19
N ASN A 388 -13.25 7.00 -22.92
CA ASN A 388 -12.91 5.59 -23.08
C ASN A 388 -11.46 5.37 -22.65
N ILE A 389 -11.27 4.82 -21.46
CA ILE A 389 -9.96 4.61 -20.85
C ILE A 389 -9.65 3.11 -20.80
N ILE A 390 -8.38 2.76 -20.98
CA ILE A 390 -7.88 1.39 -20.88
C ILE A 390 -6.84 1.27 -19.76
N GLN A 391 -6.68 0.07 -19.21
CA GLN A 391 -5.72 -0.18 -18.14
C GLN A 391 -4.27 -0.28 -18.63
N ASP A 392 -4.00 -1.06 -19.68
CA ASP A 392 -2.63 -1.37 -20.10
C ASP A 392 -2.02 -0.21 -20.90
N CYS A 393 -1.30 0.63 -20.18
CA CYS A 393 -0.55 1.76 -20.70
C CYS A 393 0.95 1.63 -20.41
N THR A 394 1.42 0.40 -20.20
CA THR A 394 2.82 0.10 -19.88
C THR A 394 3.78 0.57 -20.97
N SER A 395 3.37 0.49 -22.24
CA SER A 395 4.13 1.02 -23.39
C SER A 395 4.34 2.53 -23.36
N LEU A 396 3.56 3.27 -22.56
CA LEU A 396 3.66 4.71 -22.36
C LEU A 396 4.34 5.06 -21.04
N GLY A 397 4.98 4.09 -20.38
CA GLY A 397 5.70 4.29 -19.12
C GLY A 397 4.78 4.57 -17.94
N MET A 398 3.47 4.28 -18.05
CA MET A 398 2.50 4.44 -16.98
C MET A 398 2.57 3.27 -16.01
N ARG A 399 2.51 3.59 -14.71
CA ARG A 399 2.46 2.61 -13.63
C ARG A 399 1.03 2.12 -13.43
N ASP A 400 0.89 0.96 -12.81
CA ASP A 400 -0.42 0.46 -12.38
C ASP A 400 -0.88 1.19 -11.12
N ILE A 401 -2.19 1.47 -11.05
CA ILE A 401 -2.83 1.98 -9.84
C ILE A 401 -3.49 0.78 -9.14
N PRO A 402 -3.22 0.53 -7.85
CA PRO A 402 -3.86 -0.56 -7.13
C PRO A 402 -5.34 -0.27 -6.88
N ALA A 403 -6.19 -1.31 -6.96
CA ALA A 403 -7.61 -1.21 -6.59
C ALA A 403 -8.03 -2.26 -5.56
N THR A 404 -7.77 -3.53 -5.82
CA THR A 404 -7.90 -4.61 -4.83
C THR A 404 -6.54 -5.24 -4.59
N GLN A 405 -6.16 -5.37 -3.34
CA GLN A 405 -4.94 -6.05 -2.94
C GLN A 405 -5.29 -7.28 -2.09
N THR A 406 -4.58 -8.37 -2.33
CA THR A 406 -4.67 -9.58 -1.52
C THR A 406 -3.41 -9.74 -0.69
N VAL A 407 -3.60 -10.15 0.56
CA VAL A 407 -2.50 -10.49 1.47
C VAL A 407 -2.51 -12.00 1.66
N GLN A 408 -1.36 -12.63 1.44
CA GLN A 408 -1.19 -14.07 1.60
C GLN A 408 0.06 -14.35 2.42
N LEU A 409 -0.06 -15.23 3.41
CA LEU A 409 1.10 -15.81 4.10
C LEU A 409 1.80 -16.79 3.16
N VAL A 410 3.09 -16.58 2.92
CA VAL A 410 3.89 -17.35 1.94
C VAL A 410 5.06 -18.09 2.56
N GLU A 411 5.43 -17.70 3.78
CA GLU A 411 6.43 -18.29 4.66
C GLU A 411 5.96 -18.06 6.09
#